data_AF-A0A7S1M4D0-F1
#
_entry.id   AF-A0A7S1M4D0-F1
#
_cell.length_a   1.000
_cell.length_b   1.000
_cell.length_c   1.000
_cell.angle_alpha   90.00
_cell.angle_beta   90.00
_cell.angle_gamma   90.00
#
_symmetry.space_group_name_H-M   'P 1'
#
loop_
_entity.id
_entity.type
_entity.pdbx_description
1 polymer ?
#
loop_
_entity_poly.entity_id
_entity_poly.type
_entity_poly.pdbx_seq_one_letter_code
_entity_poly.pdbx_strand_id
1 'polypeptide(L)'
;QGNYALGEAAVNGQVATAKELLDAGADPNAKGEYGRTPLWRAAFNSHGDVMKVLLEHGADPRIAAQSQLPEELASGAAKTVLAAWDVSKTDGLKKKQQQRTDDVIAARTKEAEETKAKHEAGVAQALDVLKAAQREHRAASQELEQRIVELDMANQERGDGA
;
A
#
# COMPACT_ATOMS: atom_id res chain seq x y z
N GLN A 1 -27.81 -27.37 -17.03
CA GLN A 1 -27.36 -28.78 -17.09
C GLN A 1 -25.90 -28.93 -16.64
N GLY A 2 -24.97 -28.05 -17.06
CA GLY A 2 -23.54 -28.15 -16.69
C GLY A 2 -23.22 -28.14 -15.19
N ASN A 3 -23.95 -27.38 -14.36
CA ASN A 3 -23.69 -27.30 -12.91
C ASN A 3 -23.93 -28.61 -12.16
N TYR A 4 -24.92 -29.39 -12.62
CA TYR A 4 -25.21 -30.71 -12.05
C TYR A 4 -24.10 -31.70 -12.42
N ALA A 5 -23.67 -31.68 -13.70
CA ALA A 5 -22.59 -32.52 -14.19
C ALA A 5 -21.25 -32.25 -13.48
N LEU A 6 -20.92 -30.99 -13.21
CA LEU A 6 -19.70 -30.65 -12.46
C LEU A 6 -19.75 -31.17 -11.02
N GLY A 7 -20.92 -31.07 -10.40
CA GLY A 7 -21.14 -31.63 -9.08
C GLY A 7 -21.09 -33.15 -9.03
N GLU A 8 -21.43 -33.86 -10.11
CA GLU A 8 -21.35 -35.32 -10.22
C GLU A 8 -19.90 -35.77 -10.49
N ALA A 9 -19.20 -35.08 -11.40
CA ALA A 9 -17.76 -35.27 -11.62
C ALA A 9 -16.97 -35.09 -10.32
N ALA A 10 -17.35 -34.12 -9.48
CA ALA A 10 -16.75 -33.89 -8.18
C ALA A 10 -17.02 -34.99 -7.14
N VAL A 11 -18.18 -35.67 -7.19
CA VAL A 11 -18.46 -36.84 -6.33
C VAL A 11 -17.66 -38.06 -6.78
N ASN A 12 -17.56 -38.26 -8.10
CA ASN A 12 -16.90 -39.42 -8.70
C ASN A 12 -15.38 -39.27 -8.83
N GLY A 13 -14.81 -38.12 -8.45
CA GLY A 13 -13.37 -37.87 -8.56
C GLY A 13 -12.87 -37.71 -9.99
N GLN A 14 -13.74 -37.37 -10.94
CA GLN A 14 -13.43 -37.28 -12.36
C GLN A 14 -12.73 -35.96 -12.69
N VAL A 15 -11.41 -35.91 -12.50
CA VAL A 15 -10.59 -34.71 -12.74
C VAL A 15 -10.68 -34.21 -14.19
N ALA A 16 -10.57 -35.11 -15.16
CA ALA A 16 -10.63 -34.74 -16.59
C ALA A 16 -11.98 -34.12 -16.96
N THR A 17 -13.09 -34.77 -16.60
CA THR A 17 -14.45 -34.26 -16.82
C THR A 17 -14.68 -32.94 -16.10
N ALA A 18 -14.23 -32.81 -14.85
CA ALA A 18 -14.36 -31.57 -14.10
C ALA A 18 -13.62 -30.41 -14.79
N LYS A 19 -12.41 -30.67 -15.30
CA LYS A 19 -11.62 -29.69 -16.04
C LYS A 19 -12.30 -29.27 -17.34
N GLU A 20 -12.74 -30.22 -18.16
CA GLU A 20 -13.47 -29.93 -19.41
C GLU A 20 -14.73 -29.09 -19.17
N LEU A 21 -15.47 -29.38 -18.10
CA LEU A 21 -16.66 -28.61 -17.73
C LEU A 21 -16.31 -27.19 -17.29
N LEU A 22 -15.24 -27.00 -16.51
CA LEU A 22 -14.75 -25.68 -16.09
C LEU A 22 -14.22 -24.86 -17.29
N ASP A 23 -13.49 -25.51 -18.20
CA ASP A 23 -13.01 -24.90 -19.45
C ASP A 23 -14.17 -24.52 -20.38
N ALA A 24 -15.27 -25.28 -20.36
CA ALA A 24 -16.52 -24.95 -21.05
C ALA A 24 -17.33 -23.82 -20.36
N GLY A 25 -16.82 -23.25 -19.27
CA GLY A 25 -17.44 -22.13 -18.55
C GLY A 25 -18.45 -22.55 -17.47
N ALA A 26 -18.40 -23.78 -16.97
CA ALA A 26 -19.19 -24.16 -15.80
C ALA A 26 -18.77 -23.32 -14.58
N ASP A 27 -19.76 -22.92 -13.77
CA ASP A 27 -19.49 -22.15 -12.56
C ASP A 27 -18.93 -23.08 -11.45
N PRO A 28 -17.66 -22.90 -11.02
CA PRO A 28 -17.06 -23.70 -9.95
C PRO A 28 -17.76 -23.53 -8.59
N ASN A 29 -18.50 -22.44 -8.41
CA ASN A 29 -19.24 -22.11 -7.21
C ASN A 29 -20.73 -22.45 -7.30
N ALA A 30 -21.15 -23.12 -8.38
CA ALA A 30 -22.53 -23.47 -8.58
C ALA A 30 -23.08 -24.27 -7.39
N LYS A 31 -24.19 -23.82 -6.82
CA LYS A 31 -24.86 -24.54 -5.74
C LYS A 31 -25.76 -25.63 -6.33
N GLY A 32 -25.46 -26.89 -6.01
CA GLY A 32 -26.33 -28.02 -6.31
C GLY A 32 -27.45 -28.15 -5.28
N GLU A 33 -28.08 -29.33 -5.26
CA GLU A 33 -29.08 -29.67 -4.24
C GLU A 33 -28.52 -29.49 -2.83
N TYR A 34 -29.35 -28.97 -1.93
CA TYR A 34 -28.99 -28.63 -0.55
C TYR A 34 -27.91 -27.55 -0.40
N GLY A 35 -27.69 -26.73 -1.43
CA GLY A 35 -26.72 -25.63 -1.40
C GLY A 35 -25.26 -26.09 -1.45
N ARG A 36 -25.00 -27.37 -1.77
CA ARG A 36 -23.67 -27.97 -1.81
C ARG A 36 -22.94 -27.57 -3.10
N THR A 37 -21.72 -27.07 -2.98
CA THR A 37 -20.87 -26.74 -4.13
C THR A 37 -20.11 -27.98 -4.64
N PRO A 38 -19.62 -27.98 -5.89
CA PRO A 38 -18.70 -28.99 -6.40
C PRO A 38 -17.50 -29.20 -5.48
N LEU A 39 -16.94 -28.12 -4.93
CA LEU A 39 -15.81 -28.18 -4.00
C LEU A 39 -16.16 -28.90 -2.69
N TRP A 40 -17.38 -28.69 -2.16
CA TRP A 40 -17.88 -29.45 -1.00
C TRP A 40 -17.95 -30.95 -1.30
N ARG A 41 -18.47 -31.32 -2.48
CA ARG A 41 -18.62 -32.73 -2.88
C ARG A 41 -17.27 -33.42 -3.08
N ALA A 42 -16.32 -32.73 -3.71
CA ALA A 42 -14.95 -33.24 -3.85
C ALA A 42 -14.26 -33.40 -2.48
N ALA A 43 -14.42 -32.43 -1.58
CA ALA A 43 -13.87 -32.48 -0.23
C ALA A 43 -14.46 -33.63 0.62
N PHE A 44 -15.78 -33.80 0.56
CA PHE A 44 -16.50 -34.87 1.27
C PHE A 44 -16.07 -36.27 0.81
N ASN A 45 -15.87 -36.44 -0.50
CA ASN A 45 -15.43 -37.71 -1.08
C ASN A 45 -13.89 -37.87 -1.12
N SER A 46 -13.14 -36.96 -0.49
CA SER A 46 -11.67 -36.99 -0.42
C SER A 46 -10.93 -36.87 -1.77
N HIS A 47 -11.56 -36.28 -2.77
CA HIS A 47 -10.98 -36.10 -4.11
C HIS A 47 -10.13 -34.83 -4.18
N GLY A 48 -8.96 -34.88 -3.53
CA GLY A 48 -8.04 -33.74 -3.43
C GLY A 48 -7.59 -33.17 -4.78
N ASP A 49 -7.47 -34.00 -5.82
CA ASP A 49 -7.06 -33.54 -7.14
C ASP A 49 -8.17 -32.76 -7.86
N VAL A 50 -9.43 -33.16 -7.69
CA VAL A 50 -10.57 -32.38 -8.17
C VAL A 50 -10.69 -31.06 -7.40
N MET A 51 -10.41 -31.06 -6.09
CA MET A 51 -10.38 -29.83 -5.29
C MET A 51 -9.34 -28.85 -5.82
N LYS A 52 -8.13 -29.30 -6.17
CA LYS A 52 -7.09 -28.44 -6.76
C LYS A 52 -7.57 -27.79 -8.05
N VAL A 53 -8.12 -28.57 -8.98
CA VAL A 53 -8.65 -28.04 -10.24
C VAL A 53 -9.77 -27.02 -9.98
N LEU A 54 -10.71 -27.32 -9.08
CA LEU A 54 -11.77 -26.36 -8.73
C LEU A 54 -11.19 -25.05 -8.16
N LEU A 55 -10.19 -25.12 -7.27
CA LEU A 55 -9.55 -23.95 -6.67
C LEU A 55 -8.74 -23.13 -7.69
N GLU A 56 -8.07 -23.78 -8.65
CA GLU A 56 -7.35 -23.13 -9.75
C GLU A 56 -8.30 -22.34 -10.66
N HIS A 57 -9.50 -22.89 -10.91
CA HIS A 57 -10.56 -22.23 -11.69
C HIS A 57 -11.39 -21.23 -10.87
N GLY A 58 -11.01 -20.92 -9.62
CA GLY A 58 -11.64 -19.86 -8.82
C GLY A 58 -12.80 -20.31 -7.95
N ALA A 59 -12.90 -21.59 -7.59
CA ALA A 59 -13.80 -22.03 -6.53
C ALA A 59 -13.45 -21.34 -5.19
N ASP A 60 -14.45 -20.81 -4.49
CA ASP A 60 -14.28 -20.21 -3.17
C ASP A 60 -14.58 -21.25 -2.08
N PRO A 61 -13.57 -21.63 -1.28
CA PRO A 61 -13.76 -22.61 -0.21
C PRO A 61 -14.69 -22.11 0.90
N ARG A 62 -14.89 -20.80 1.04
CA ARG A 62 -15.84 -20.25 2.02
C ARG A 62 -17.28 -20.52 1.61
N ILE A 63 -17.57 -20.61 0.31
CA ILE A 63 -18.90 -20.99 -0.19
C ILE A 63 -19.15 -22.48 0.06
N ALA A 64 -18.12 -23.32 -0.06
CA ALA A 64 -18.19 -24.72 0.36
C ALA A 64 -18.38 -24.85 1.88
N ALA A 65 -17.75 -24.00 2.68
CA ALA A 65 -17.88 -24.01 4.15
C ALA A 65 -19.26 -23.54 4.63
N GLN A 66 -19.90 -22.60 3.92
CA GLN A 66 -21.26 -22.12 4.24
C GLN A 66 -22.31 -23.24 4.23
N SER A 67 -22.11 -24.32 3.45
CA SER A 67 -23.02 -25.47 3.43
C SER A 67 -22.74 -26.49 4.55
N GLN A 68 -22.13 -26.07 5.67
CA GLN A 68 -21.69 -26.93 6.77
C GLN A 68 -20.86 -28.11 6.26
N LEU A 69 -19.63 -27.86 5.78
CA LEU A 69 -18.64 -28.93 5.71
C LEU A 69 -18.30 -29.27 7.17
N PRO A 70 -18.72 -30.43 7.72
CA PRO A 70 -18.42 -30.73 9.11
C PRO A 70 -16.90 -30.86 9.22
N GLU A 71 -16.27 -30.09 10.11
CA GLU A 71 -14.81 -30.11 10.29
C GLU A 71 -14.29 -31.53 10.54
N GLU A 72 -15.13 -32.42 11.06
CA GLU A 72 -14.82 -33.84 11.28
C GLU A 72 -14.93 -34.73 10.03
N LEU A 73 -15.78 -34.39 9.06
CA LEU A 73 -16.04 -35.22 7.86
C LEU A 73 -15.14 -34.88 6.68
N ALA A 74 -14.47 -33.72 6.69
CA ALA A 74 -13.42 -33.45 5.74
C ALA A 74 -12.24 -34.38 6.03
N SER A 75 -11.99 -35.33 5.12
CA SER A 75 -10.77 -36.15 5.16
C SER A 75 -9.53 -35.29 5.31
N GLY A 76 -8.51 -35.80 5.98
CA GLY A 76 -7.25 -35.08 6.20
C GLY A 76 -6.69 -34.46 4.92
N ALA A 77 -6.86 -35.15 3.77
CA ALA A 77 -6.47 -34.64 2.46
C ALA A 77 -7.19 -33.33 2.07
N ALA A 78 -8.51 -33.25 2.29
CA ALA A 78 -9.28 -32.05 2.01
C ALA A 78 -8.86 -30.88 2.92
N LYS A 79 -8.59 -31.16 4.20
CA LYS A 79 -8.06 -30.16 5.14
C LYS A 79 -6.70 -29.63 4.69
N THR A 80 -5.79 -30.51 4.26
CA THR A 80 -4.46 -30.12 3.79
C THR A 80 -4.53 -29.24 2.54
N VAL A 81 -5.40 -29.57 1.57
CA VAL A 81 -5.56 -28.78 0.34
C VAL A 81 -6.12 -27.38 0.65
N LEU A 82 -7.11 -27.29 1.53
CA LEU A 82 -7.68 -25.99 1.93
C LEU A 82 -6.69 -25.14 2.72
N ALA A 83 -5.94 -25.74 3.65
CA ALA A 83 -4.90 -25.05 4.41
C ALA A 83 -3.78 -24.54 3.49
N ALA A 84 -3.34 -25.33 2.52
CA ALA A 84 -2.34 -24.92 1.54
C ALA A 84 -2.83 -23.75 0.66
N TRP A 85 -4.11 -23.76 0.27
CA TRP A 85 -4.71 -22.66 -0.48
C TRP A 85 -4.80 -21.37 0.34
N ASP A 86 -5.19 -21.45 1.61
CA ASP A 86 -5.32 -20.29 2.50
C ASP A 86 -3.98 -19.59 2.74
N VAL A 87 -2.92 -20.37 2.98
CA VAL A 87 -1.54 -19.86 3.09
C VAL A 87 -1.11 -19.14 1.80
N SER A 88 -1.43 -19.70 0.63
CA SER A 88 -1.05 -19.12 -0.66
C SER A 88 -1.73 -17.77 -0.94
N LYS A 89 -3.02 -17.62 -0.60
CA LYS A 89 -3.76 -16.35 -0.79
C LYS A 89 -3.40 -15.29 0.25
N THR A 90 -3.16 -15.69 1.50
CA THR A 90 -2.75 -14.77 2.55
C THR A 90 -1.34 -14.21 2.32
N ASP A 91 -0.42 -14.99 1.74
CA ASP A 91 0.91 -14.51 1.32
C ASP A 91 0.82 -13.46 0.20
N GLY A 92 -0.04 -13.69 -0.80
CA GLY A 92 -0.28 -12.73 -1.88
C GLY A 92 -0.90 -11.40 -1.40
N LEU A 93 -1.84 -11.46 -0.45
CA LEU A 93 -2.42 -10.25 0.16
C LEU A 93 -1.39 -9.48 1.00
N LYS A 94 -0.53 -10.18 1.76
CA LYS A 94 0.54 -9.55 2.54
C LYS A 94 1.55 -8.83 1.63
N LYS A 95 1.96 -9.45 0.52
CA LYS A 95 2.84 -8.80 -0.47
C LYS A 95 2.22 -7.57 -1.10
N LYS A 96 0.94 -7.63 -1.48
CA LYS A 96 0.22 -6.50 -2.08
C LYS A 96 0.01 -5.35 -1.08
N GLN A 97 -0.20 -5.65 0.20
CA GLN A 97 -0.24 -4.61 1.23
C GLN A 97 1.14 -4.03 1.52
N GLN A 98 2.18 -4.86 1.62
CA GLN A 98 3.55 -4.41 1.86
C GLN A 98 4.00 -3.42 0.78
N GLN A 99 3.78 -3.75 -0.50
CA GLN A 99 4.13 -2.86 -1.61
C GLN A 99 3.41 -1.51 -1.55
N ARG A 100 2.12 -1.48 -1.15
CA ARG A 100 1.39 -0.21 -0.96
C ARG A 100 1.98 0.62 0.19
N THR A 101 2.43 0.00 1.27
CA THR A 101 3.12 0.70 2.36
C THR A 101 4.46 1.27 1.91
N ASP A 102 5.24 0.50 1.15
CA ASP A 102 6.56 0.92 0.65
C ASP A 102 6.42 2.11 -0.32
N ASP A 103 5.43 2.07 -1.22
CA ASP A 103 5.12 3.18 -2.14
C ASP A 103 4.66 4.45 -1.38
N VAL A 104 3.84 4.30 -0.34
CA VAL A 104 3.38 5.42 0.50
C VAL A 104 4.52 6.03 1.31
N ILE A 105 5.44 5.21 1.82
CA ILE A 105 6.64 5.68 2.54
C ILE A 105 7.56 6.43 1.57
N ALA A 106 7.81 5.90 0.36
CA ALA A 106 8.65 6.55 -0.65
C ALA A 106 8.05 7.88 -1.16
N ALA A 107 6.73 7.99 -1.27
CA ALA A 107 6.07 9.24 -1.62
C ALA A 107 6.21 10.29 -0.51
N ARG A 108 6.04 9.88 0.76
CA ARG A 108 6.15 10.77 1.93
C ARG A 108 7.56 11.26 2.20
N THR A 109 8.59 10.45 1.94
CA THR A 109 9.98 10.89 2.07
C THR A 109 10.33 11.95 1.04
N LYS A 110 9.85 11.80 -0.20
CA LYS A 110 10.04 12.81 -1.25
C LYS A 110 9.37 14.15 -0.92
N GLU A 111 8.13 14.12 -0.43
CA GLU A 111 7.44 15.35 0.03
C GLU A 111 8.13 16.01 1.24
N ALA A 112 8.70 15.22 2.14
CA ALA A 112 9.44 15.74 3.30
C ALA A 112 10.76 16.43 2.89
N GLU A 113 11.46 15.93 1.87
CA GLU A 113 12.67 16.57 1.35
C GLU A 113 12.36 17.87 0.59
N GLU A 114 11.30 17.90 -0.22
CA GLU A 114 10.90 19.11 -0.95
C GLU A 114 10.40 20.23 -0.02
N THR A 115 9.71 19.89 1.07
CA THR A 115 9.26 20.88 2.07
C THR A 115 10.42 21.40 2.92
N LYS A 116 11.37 20.53 3.30
CA LYS A 116 12.60 20.94 3.97
C LYS A 116 13.44 21.89 3.12
N ALA A 117 13.63 21.60 1.83
CA ALA A 117 14.39 22.45 0.92
C ALA A 117 13.76 23.85 0.76
N LYS A 118 12.43 23.94 0.70
CA LYS A 118 11.72 25.23 0.65
C LYS A 118 11.87 26.02 1.95
N HIS A 119 11.84 25.36 3.10
CA HIS A 119 12.02 26.02 4.39
C HIS A 119 13.45 26.57 4.56
N GLU A 120 14.47 25.78 4.21
CA GLU A 120 15.88 26.21 4.27
C GLU A 120 16.17 27.39 3.33
N ALA A 121 15.59 27.39 2.12
CA ALA A 121 15.69 28.52 1.18
C ALA A 121 15.03 29.79 1.74
N GLY A 122 13.86 29.67 2.38
CA GLY A 122 13.17 30.79 3.01
C GLY A 122 13.98 31.39 4.17
N VAL A 123 14.61 30.55 5.00
CA VAL A 123 15.48 31.00 6.10
C VAL A 123 16.72 31.72 5.57
N ALA A 124 17.36 31.21 4.52
CA ALA A 124 18.52 31.87 3.89
C ALA A 124 18.16 33.26 3.35
N GLN A 125 17.00 33.39 2.69
CA GLN A 125 16.53 34.66 2.14
C GLN A 125 16.20 35.68 3.24
N ALA A 126 15.56 35.26 4.33
CA ALA A 126 15.29 36.12 5.48
C ALA A 126 16.58 36.61 6.17
N LEU A 127 17.58 35.73 6.29
CA LEU A 127 18.90 36.08 6.83
C LEU A 127 19.63 37.11 5.98
N ASP A 128 19.51 37.04 4.65
CA ASP A 128 20.17 37.98 3.75
C ASP A 128 19.54 39.38 3.83
N VAL A 129 18.20 39.46 3.90
CA VAL A 129 17.47 40.71 4.13
C VAL A 129 17.86 41.35 5.47
N LEU A 130 17.96 40.54 6.52
CA LEU A 130 18.37 41.03 7.84
C LEU A 130 19.80 41.60 7.81
N LYS A 131 20.73 40.89 7.15
CA LYS A 131 22.12 41.34 6.99
C LYS A 131 22.21 42.63 6.16
N ALA A 132 21.39 42.78 5.13
CA ALA A 132 21.33 44.00 4.33
C ALA A 132 20.86 45.20 5.18
N ALA A 133 19.75 45.06 5.90
CA ALA A 133 19.24 46.11 6.79
C ALA A 133 20.26 46.49 7.88
N GLN A 134 20.99 45.52 8.42
CA GLN A 134 22.04 45.79 9.42
C GLN A 134 23.23 46.55 8.83
N ARG A 135 23.60 46.31 7.57
CA ARG A 135 24.66 47.07 6.88
C ARG A 135 24.24 48.52 6.65
N GLU A 136 23.00 48.76 6.24
CA GLU A 136 22.46 50.11 6.03
C GLU A 136 22.43 50.90 7.33
N HIS A 137 21.93 50.31 8.42
CA HIS A 137 21.95 50.95 9.73
C HIS A 137 23.38 51.30 10.17
N ARG A 138 24.34 50.41 9.90
CA ARG A 138 25.76 50.65 10.23
C ARG A 138 26.35 51.78 9.39
N ALA A 139 26.03 51.83 8.09
CA ALA A 139 26.47 52.90 7.19
C ALA A 139 25.90 54.26 7.62
N ALA A 140 24.60 54.32 7.94
CA ALA A 140 23.97 55.53 8.44
C ALA A 140 24.59 56.01 9.78
N SER A 141 24.92 55.08 10.67
CA SER A 141 25.63 55.40 11.92
C SER A 141 27.02 55.98 11.67
N GLN A 142 27.77 55.41 10.72
CA GLN A 142 29.10 55.90 10.35
C GLN A 142 29.05 57.30 9.70
N GLU A 143 28.04 57.57 8.88
CA GLU A 143 27.87 58.88 8.25
C GLU A 143 27.55 59.97 9.30
N LEU A 144 26.71 59.66 10.28
CA LEU A 144 26.42 60.57 11.40
C LEU A 144 27.68 60.85 12.23
N GLU A 145 28.46 59.81 12.55
CA GLU A 145 29.72 59.96 13.28
C GLU A 145 30.72 60.83 12.50
N GLN A 146 30.89 60.60 11.19
CA GLN A 146 31.74 61.42 10.33
C GLN A 146 31.30 62.89 10.34
N ARG A 147 30.00 63.15 10.24
CA ARG A 147 29.45 64.51 10.19
C ARG A 147 29.60 65.26 11.52
N ILE A 148 29.54 64.56 12.65
CA ILE A 148 29.83 65.13 13.97
C ILE A 148 31.31 65.56 14.01
N VAL A 149 32.22 64.70 13.59
CA VAL A 149 33.67 65.02 13.56
C VAL A 149 33.96 66.23 12.65
N GLU A 150 33.35 66.30 11.46
CA GLU A 150 33.50 67.47 10.57
C GLU A 150 33.00 68.77 11.20
N LEU A 151 31.85 68.71 11.90
CA LEU A 151 31.30 69.88 12.59
C LEU A 151 32.19 70.35 13.75
N ASP A 152 32.76 69.41 14.50
CA ASP A 152 33.69 69.71 15.59
C ASP A 152 34.98 70.36 15.04
N MET A 153 35.54 69.82 13.95
CA MET A 153 36.70 70.43 13.27
C MET A 153 36.39 71.85 12.76
N ALA A 154 35.24 72.05 12.11
CA ALA A 154 34.83 73.36 11.58
C ALA A 154 34.49 74.39 12.67
N ASN A 155 34.16 73.95 13.89
CA ASN A 155 33.98 74.83 15.04
C ASN A 155 35.32 75.20 15.70
N GLN A 156 36.26 74.27 15.75
CA GLN A 156 37.61 74.54 16.27
C GLN A 156 38.37 75.54 15.39
N GLU A 157 38.30 75.38 14.06
CA GLU A 157 38.87 76.35 13.10
C GLU A 157 38.26 77.76 13.20
N ARG A 158 37.00 77.87 13.65
CA ARG A 158 36.33 79.17 13.88
C ARG A 158 36.63 79.77 15.25
N GLY A 159 36.97 78.95 16.25
CA GLY A 159 37.34 79.39 17.60
C GLY A 159 38.77 79.92 17.69
N ASP A 160 39.70 79.39 16.90
CA ASP A 160 41.12 79.79 16.89
C ASP A 160 41.40 81.07 16.07
N GLY A 161 40.36 81.68 15.49
CA GLY A 161 40.44 82.90 14.66
C GLY A 161 39.92 84.19 15.33
N ALA A 162 39.57 84.16 16.62
CA ALA A 162 39.13 85.32 17.42
C ALA A 162 40.12 85.64 18.53
#